data_AF-A0A420UB30-F1
#
_entry.id   AF-A0A420UB30-F1
#
_cell.length_a   1.000
_cell.length_b   1.000
_cell.length_c   1.000
_cell.angle_alpha   90.00
_cell.angle_beta   90.00
_cell.angle_gamma   90.00
#
_symmetry.space_group_name_H-M   'P 1'
#
loop_
_entity.id
_entity.type
_entity.pdbx_description
1 polymer ?
#
loop_
_entity_poly.entity_id
_entity_poly.type
_entity_poly.pdbx_seq_one_letter_code
_entity_poly.pdbx_strand_id
1 'polypeptide(L)'
;MANHSGKYPEGYLSREVFTSFFGVKGNEPGNFKVNQGWERIPENWYRRPVEDEFSIPDFLVDVLEHAAKYPRLLNIGGNTGKVNSFSGVDIGDLTGGVFNTAMLLKGDNLECFVMQIIMAAAPDVLGSQFTDVTKALMPLADKLL
;
A
#
# COMPACT_ATOMS: atom_id res chain seq x y z
N MET A 1 -2.78 -11.82 0.90
CA MET A 1 -2.77 -12.68 2.10
C MET A 1 -3.91 -13.70 2.14
N ALA A 2 -5.02 -13.48 1.43
CA ALA A 2 -6.09 -14.46 1.33
C ALA A 2 -5.59 -15.83 0.82
N ASN A 3 -6.24 -16.92 1.26
CA ASN A 3 -5.93 -18.28 0.80
C ASN A 3 -6.75 -18.62 -0.45
N HIS A 4 -6.10 -18.81 -1.59
CA HIS A 4 -6.72 -19.12 -2.89
C HIS A 4 -6.87 -20.63 -3.10
N SER A 5 -7.56 -21.28 -2.16
CA SER A 5 -7.83 -22.73 -2.22
C SER A 5 -8.83 -23.07 -3.33
N GLY A 6 -8.91 -24.35 -3.74
CA GLY A 6 -9.92 -24.78 -4.71
C GLY A 6 -11.38 -24.54 -4.28
N LYS A 7 -11.64 -24.39 -2.97
CA LYS A 7 -12.96 -24.01 -2.44
C LYS A 7 -13.24 -22.50 -2.53
N TYR A 8 -12.19 -21.68 -2.46
CA TYR A 8 -12.25 -20.22 -2.52
C TYR A 8 -11.21 -19.70 -3.52
N PRO A 9 -11.41 -19.91 -4.84
CA PRO A 9 -10.44 -19.50 -5.86
C PRO A 9 -10.12 -17.99 -5.83
N GLU A 10 -11.12 -17.16 -5.52
CA GLU A 10 -11.02 -15.70 -5.33
C GLU A 10 -10.21 -15.29 -4.08
N GLY A 11 -9.94 -16.24 -3.19
CA GLY A 11 -9.21 -16.03 -1.96
C GLY A 11 -10.11 -15.78 -0.76
N TYR A 12 -9.88 -16.51 0.33
CA TYR A 12 -10.54 -16.27 1.61
C TYR A 12 -9.52 -15.90 2.69
N LEU A 13 -9.68 -14.73 3.30
CA LEU A 13 -8.85 -14.29 4.44
C LEU A 13 -9.56 -14.60 5.75
N SER A 14 -9.31 -15.79 6.29
CA SER A 14 -9.81 -16.16 7.61
C SER A 14 -8.99 -15.50 8.73
N ARG A 15 -9.53 -15.50 9.95
CA ARG A 15 -8.81 -15.03 11.14
C ARG A 15 -7.53 -15.81 11.34
N GLU A 16 -7.57 -17.12 11.19
CA GLU A 16 -6.43 -18.02 11.38
C GLU A 16 -5.31 -17.70 10.39
N VAL A 17 -5.66 -17.50 9.10
CA VAL A 17 -4.73 -17.09 8.05
C VAL A 17 -4.09 -15.74 8.42
N PHE A 18 -4.91 -14.75 8.74
CA PHE A 18 -4.44 -13.41 9.12
C PHE A 18 -3.49 -13.46 10.33
N THR A 19 -3.88 -14.14 11.39
CA THR A 19 -3.07 -14.22 12.62
C THR A 19 -1.75 -14.98 12.42
N SER A 20 -1.70 -15.95 11.50
CA SER A 20 -0.46 -16.66 11.17
C SER A 20 0.56 -15.74 10.48
N PHE A 21 0.11 -14.93 9.51
CA PHE A 21 0.97 -13.98 8.81
C PHE A 21 1.56 -12.92 9.76
N PHE A 22 0.82 -12.53 10.79
CA PHE A 22 1.25 -11.53 11.78
C PHE A 22 1.79 -12.11 13.09
N GLY A 23 1.97 -13.43 13.20
CA GLY A 23 2.48 -14.06 14.43
C GLY A 23 1.60 -13.82 15.68
N VAL A 24 0.29 -13.59 15.49
CA VAL A 24 -0.64 -13.27 16.57
C VAL A 24 -1.21 -14.55 17.17
N LYS A 25 -1.17 -14.65 18.50
CA LYS A 25 -1.87 -15.67 19.28
C LYS A 25 -3.12 -15.08 19.92
N GLY A 26 -4.17 -15.89 20.02
CA GLY A 26 -5.46 -15.50 20.59
C GLY A 26 -6.57 -15.60 19.56
N ASN A 27 -7.79 -15.85 20.01
CA ASN A 27 -8.98 -16.08 19.17
C ASN A 27 -10.06 -15.00 19.35
N GLU A 28 -9.93 -14.15 20.36
CA GLU A 28 -10.94 -13.17 20.77
C GLU A 28 -10.34 -11.79 21.13
N PRO A 29 -11.09 -10.70 20.92
CA PRO A 29 -10.69 -9.35 21.34
C PRO A 29 -10.26 -9.31 22.81
N GLY A 30 -9.16 -8.62 23.11
CA GLY A 30 -8.61 -8.51 24.47
C GLY A 30 -7.60 -9.61 24.85
N ASN A 31 -7.47 -10.69 24.05
CA ASN A 31 -6.48 -11.76 24.27
C ASN A 31 -5.49 -11.92 23.10
N PHE A 32 -5.41 -10.93 22.21
CA PHE A 32 -4.43 -10.96 21.13
C PHE A 32 -3.04 -10.60 21.67
N LYS A 33 -2.07 -11.47 21.40
CA LYS A 33 -0.64 -11.24 21.70
C LYS A 33 0.18 -11.47 20.44
N VAL A 34 0.92 -10.44 20.03
CA VAL A 34 1.89 -10.55 18.94
C VAL A 34 3.12 -11.27 19.48
N ASN A 35 3.48 -12.40 18.86
CA ASN A 35 4.72 -13.10 19.14
C ASN A 35 5.69 -12.80 18.00
N GLN A 36 6.63 -11.90 18.24
CA GLN A 36 7.60 -11.51 17.22
C GLN A 36 8.44 -12.72 16.78
N GLY A 37 8.62 -12.90 15.47
CA GLY A 37 9.32 -14.04 14.87
C GLY A 37 8.46 -15.28 14.64
N TRP A 38 7.14 -15.20 14.88
CA TRP A 38 6.19 -16.29 14.62
C TRP A 38 5.39 -16.11 13.33
N GLU A 39 5.69 -15.07 12.57
CA GLU A 39 5.13 -14.81 11.25
C GLU A 39 5.46 -15.97 10.32
N ARG A 40 4.41 -16.59 9.76
CA ARG A 40 4.58 -17.71 8.83
C ARG A 40 3.43 -17.80 7.85
N ILE A 41 3.74 -18.30 6.66
CA ILE A 41 2.73 -18.78 5.72
C ILE A 41 1.98 -19.93 6.42
N PRO A 42 0.64 -19.86 6.53
CA PRO A 42 -0.13 -20.92 7.16
C PRO A 42 -0.02 -22.25 6.40
N GLU A 43 -0.17 -23.36 7.12
CA GLU A 43 -0.31 -24.68 6.50
C GLU A 43 -1.52 -24.71 5.54
N ASN A 44 -1.37 -25.41 4.41
CA ASN A 44 -2.39 -25.50 3.34
C ASN A 44 -2.85 -24.13 2.81
N TRP A 45 -1.94 -23.15 2.79
CA TRP A 45 -2.16 -21.86 2.16
C TRP A 45 -1.69 -21.89 0.69
N TYR A 46 -2.56 -21.45 -0.21
CA TYR A 46 -2.30 -21.37 -1.64
C TYR A 46 -2.24 -19.91 -2.07
N ARG A 47 -1.20 -19.57 -2.82
CA ARG A 47 -1.04 -18.23 -3.39
C ARG A 47 -2.07 -17.97 -4.48
N ARG A 48 -2.30 -16.68 -4.74
CA ARG A 48 -3.03 -16.17 -5.91
C ARG A 48 -2.48 -16.80 -7.21
N PRO A 49 -3.33 -17.23 -8.15
CA PRO A 49 -2.93 -17.77 -9.45
C PRO A 49 -2.01 -16.80 -10.21
N VAL A 50 -1.14 -17.33 -11.07
CA VAL A 50 -0.21 -16.50 -11.88
C VAL A 50 -0.96 -15.71 -12.95
N GLU A 51 -2.06 -16.29 -13.41
CA GLU A 51 -2.92 -15.74 -14.46
C GLU A 51 -3.78 -14.57 -13.96
N ASP A 52 -3.80 -14.34 -12.64
CA ASP A 52 -4.57 -13.30 -11.95
C ASP A 52 -3.71 -12.66 -10.85
N GLU A 53 -2.48 -12.26 -11.19
CA GLU A 53 -1.57 -11.60 -10.26
C GLU A 53 -2.08 -10.23 -9.80
N PHE A 54 -1.83 -9.89 -8.53
CA PHE A 54 -2.24 -8.60 -7.98
C PHE A 54 -1.30 -7.51 -8.49
N SER A 55 -1.83 -6.66 -9.35
CA SER A 55 -1.10 -5.60 -10.04
C SER A 55 -1.28 -4.23 -9.38
N ILE A 56 -0.56 -3.23 -9.88
CA ILE A 56 -0.71 -1.83 -9.43
C ILE A 56 -2.13 -1.30 -9.71
N PRO A 57 -2.72 -1.52 -10.91
CA PRO A 57 -4.12 -1.18 -11.14
C PRO A 57 -5.10 -1.78 -10.12
N ASP A 58 -4.95 -3.07 -9.78
CA ASP A 58 -5.82 -3.74 -8.79
C ASP A 58 -5.70 -3.08 -7.41
N PHE A 59 -4.47 -2.75 -6.99
CA PHE A 59 -4.21 -2.03 -5.75
C PHE A 59 -4.93 -0.68 -5.69
N LEU A 60 -4.98 0.06 -6.80
CA LEU A 60 -5.61 1.38 -6.82
C LEU A 60 -7.12 1.31 -6.84
N VAL A 61 -7.68 0.31 -7.54
CA VAL A 61 -9.11 0.01 -7.44
C VAL A 61 -9.47 -0.27 -5.98
N ASP A 62 -8.71 -1.12 -5.29
CA ASP A 62 -8.92 -1.37 -3.86
C ASP A 62 -8.84 -0.08 -3.03
N VAL A 63 -7.83 0.78 -3.27
CA VAL A 63 -7.70 2.07 -2.58
C VAL A 63 -8.92 2.96 -2.82
N LEU A 64 -9.40 3.06 -4.06
CA LEU A 64 -10.56 3.87 -4.43
C LEU A 64 -11.86 3.34 -3.82
N GLU A 65 -12.04 2.02 -3.77
CA GLU A 65 -13.17 1.38 -3.10
C GLU A 65 -13.17 1.68 -1.60
N HIS A 66 -12.01 1.58 -0.94
CA HIS A 66 -11.87 1.93 0.47
C HIS A 66 -12.08 3.43 0.71
N ALA A 67 -11.57 4.27 -0.18
CA ALA A 67 -11.75 5.72 -0.15
C ALA A 67 -13.23 6.12 -0.35
N ALA A 68 -13.98 5.41 -1.18
CA ALA A 68 -15.41 5.65 -1.34
C ALA A 68 -16.16 5.46 -0.01
N LYS A 69 -15.73 4.51 0.83
CA LYS A 69 -16.28 4.30 2.18
C LYS A 69 -15.70 5.26 3.22
N TYR A 70 -14.40 5.55 3.12
CA TYR A 70 -13.66 6.40 4.06
C TYR A 70 -12.82 7.44 3.31
N PRO A 71 -13.40 8.57 2.87
CA PRO A 71 -12.71 9.54 2.02
C PRO A 71 -11.42 10.10 2.61
N ARG A 72 -11.29 10.11 3.94
CA ARG A 72 -10.07 10.53 4.65
C ARG A 72 -8.83 9.71 4.29
N LEU A 73 -8.98 8.50 3.73
CA LEU A 73 -7.86 7.69 3.27
C LEU A 73 -7.11 8.32 2.09
N LEU A 74 -7.75 9.25 1.36
CA LEU A 74 -7.10 10.01 0.28
C LEU A 74 -6.39 11.28 0.77
N ASN A 75 -6.51 11.62 2.06
CA ASN A 75 -5.84 12.81 2.59
C ASN A 75 -4.34 12.55 2.73
N ILE A 76 -3.54 13.29 1.98
CA ILE A 76 -2.09 13.32 2.15
C ILE A 76 -1.77 14.37 3.22
N GLY A 77 -0.95 14.03 4.20
CA GLY A 77 -0.60 14.96 5.28
C GLY A 77 -0.02 14.28 6.51
N GLY A 78 0.09 15.03 7.59
CA GLY A 78 0.65 14.54 8.85
C GLY A 78 0.36 15.44 10.04
N ASN A 79 0.61 14.93 11.25
CA ASN A 79 0.51 15.71 12.47
C ASN A 79 1.65 16.74 12.56
N THR A 80 1.33 17.96 12.97
CA THR A 80 2.26 19.10 13.07
C THR A 80 2.73 19.31 14.52
N GLY A 81 3.69 18.49 14.95
CA GLY A 81 4.39 18.66 16.23
C GLY A 81 3.65 18.22 17.49
N LYS A 82 2.37 17.82 17.40
CA LYS A 82 1.62 17.21 18.51
C LYS A 82 0.60 16.19 18.01
N VAL A 83 0.13 15.30 18.88
CA VAL A 83 -0.96 14.37 18.53
C VAL A 83 -2.24 15.14 18.14
N ASN A 84 -3.08 14.54 17.30
CA ASN A 84 -4.35 15.12 16.84
C ASN A 84 -4.21 16.51 16.18
N SER A 85 -3.16 16.70 15.37
CA SER A 85 -2.89 17.97 14.66
C SER A 85 -2.66 17.75 13.17
N PHE A 86 -3.41 16.81 12.59
CA PHE A 86 -3.28 16.44 11.19
C PHE A 86 -3.52 17.67 10.32
N SER A 87 -2.51 18.05 9.55
CA SER A 87 -2.58 19.05 8.50
C SER A 87 -2.51 18.34 7.16
N GLY A 88 -3.60 18.44 6.40
CA GLY A 88 -3.61 17.97 5.01
C GLY A 88 -2.72 18.83 4.14
N VAL A 89 -2.17 18.23 3.10
CA VAL A 89 -1.47 18.89 2.00
C VAL A 89 -2.42 18.92 0.81
N ASP A 90 -2.74 20.13 0.34
CA ASP A 90 -3.46 20.29 -0.93
C ASP A 90 -2.43 20.26 -2.07
N ILE A 91 -2.52 19.24 -2.93
CA ILE A 91 -1.63 19.09 -4.09
C ILE A 91 -1.84 20.22 -5.11
N GLY A 92 -3.08 20.69 -5.27
CA GLY A 92 -3.41 21.81 -6.14
C GLY A 92 -2.66 23.05 -5.70
N ASP A 93 -2.76 23.41 -4.42
CA ASP A 93 -2.03 24.56 -3.88
C ASP A 93 -0.51 24.36 -3.92
N LEU A 94 -0.02 23.18 -3.56
CA LEU A 94 1.42 22.85 -3.56
C LEU A 94 2.04 22.99 -4.95
N THR A 95 1.29 22.65 -5.99
CA THR A 95 1.77 22.63 -7.37
C THR A 95 1.33 23.86 -8.16
N GLY A 96 0.67 24.84 -7.52
CA GLY A 96 0.15 26.04 -8.18
C GLY A 96 -0.95 25.74 -9.21
N GLY A 97 -1.69 24.65 -9.04
CA GLY A 97 -2.76 24.19 -9.91
C GLY A 97 -2.31 23.31 -11.08
N VAL A 98 -1.01 23.00 -11.19
CA VAL A 98 -0.46 22.12 -12.24
C VAL A 98 -1.05 20.71 -12.13
N PHE A 99 -1.15 20.19 -10.91
CA PHE A 99 -1.84 18.94 -10.62
C PHE A 99 -3.12 19.25 -9.83
N ASN A 100 -4.23 18.64 -10.25
CA ASN A 100 -5.47 18.65 -9.47
C ASN A 100 -6.05 17.24 -9.41
N THR A 101 -6.93 16.99 -8.44
CA THR A 101 -7.54 15.68 -8.19
C THR A 101 -8.22 15.10 -9.42
N ALA A 102 -8.93 15.92 -10.21
CA ALA A 102 -9.61 15.46 -11.42
C ALA A 102 -8.64 15.03 -12.53
N MET A 103 -7.45 15.64 -12.61
CA MET A 103 -6.40 15.24 -13.53
C MET A 103 -5.62 14.01 -13.04
N LEU A 104 -5.33 13.94 -11.74
CA LEU A 104 -4.63 12.81 -11.13
C LEU A 104 -5.45 11.52 -11.23
N LEU A 105 -6.77 11.57 -11.10
CA LEU A 105 -7.65 10.39 -11.21
C LEU A 105 -7.93 9.95 -12.66
N LYS A 106 -7.28 10.53 -13.67
CA LYS A 106 -7.41 10.11 -15.08
C LYS A 106 -6.31 9.12 -15.44
N GLY A 107 -6.72 7.89 -15.79
CA GLY A 107 -5.76 6.82 -16.10
C GLY A 107 -4.74 6.68 -14.99
N ASP A 108 -3.47 6.56 -15.39
CA ASP A 108 -2.38 6.21 -14.48
C ASP A 108 -1.65 7.46 -13.92
N ASN A 109 -2.27 8.64 -14.02
CA ASN A 109 -1.65 9.91 -13.66
C ASN A 109 -1.32 10.00 -12.16
N LEU A 110 -2.17 9.45 -11.29
CA LEU A 110 -1.93 9.43 -9.85
C LEU A 110 -0.72 8.57 -9.52
N GLU A 111 -0.57 7.40 -10.16
CA GLU A 111 0.61 6.54 -9.96
C GLU A 111 1.89 7.23 -10.40
N CYS A 112 1.87 7.81 -11.59
CA CYS A 112 3.01 8.54 -12.13
C CYS A 112 3.43 9.66 -11.18
N PHE A 113 2.45 10.43 -10.69
CA PHE A 113 2.68 11.51 -9.75
C PHE A 113 3.28 11.02 -8.42
N VAL A 114 2.71 9.97 -7.81
CA VAL A 114 3.23 9.41 -6.56
C VAL A 114 4.64 8.86 -6.75
N MET A 115 4.90 8.11 -7.82
CA MET A 115 6.22 7.55 -8.11
C MET A 115 7.26 8.66 -8.34
N GLN A 116 6.90 9.71 -9.07
CA GLN A 116 7.76 10.88 -9.28
C GLN A 116 8.11 11.58 -7.96
N ILE A 117 7.15 11.78 -7.06
CA ILE A 117 7.41 12.37 -5.73
C ILE A 117 8.37 11.50 -4.93
N ILE A 118 8.13 10.19 -4.88
CA ILE A 118 9.00 9.26 -4.14
C ILE A 118 10.43 9.33 -4.70
N MET A 119 10.58 9.29 -6.02
CA MET A 119 11.89 9.36 -6.68
C MET A 119 12.57 10.72 -6.49
N ALA A 120 11.81 11.82 -6.42
CA ALA A 120 12.34 13.16 -6.19
C ALA A 120 12.79 13.39 -4.74
N ALA A 121 12.09 12.82 -3.76
CA ALA A 121 12.44 12.95 -2.33
C ALA A 121 13.52 11.94 -1.89
N ALA A 122 13.68 10.85 -2.64
CA ALA A 122 14.58 9.75 -2.30
C ALA A 122 16.05 10.17 -2.11
N PRO A 123 16.67 11.06 -2.91
CA PRO A 123 18.06 11.50 -2.67
C PRO A 123 18.26 12.17 -1.31
N ASP A 124 17.30 13.01 -0.90
CA ASP A 124 17.38 13.77 0.36
C ASP A 124 17.18 12.87 1.58
N VAL A 125 16.34 11.84 1.45
CA VAL A 125 16.04 10.89 2.54
C VAL A 125 17.09 9.79 2.64
N LEU A 126 17.57 9.27 1.52
CA LEU A 126 18.46 8.10 1.46
C LEU A 126 19.94 8.49 1.44
N GLY A 127 20.27 9.75 1.14
CA GLY A 127 21.64 10.24 1.07
C GLY A 127 22.51 9.38 0.14
N SER A 128 23.67 8.92 0.63
CA SER A 128 24.62 8.12 -0.16
C SER A 128 24.08 6.74 -0.58
N GLN A 129 22.99 6.26 0.01
CA GLN A 129 22.37 4.97 -0.33
C GLN A 129 21.44 5.07 -1.55
N PHE A 130 21.17 6.30 -2.03
CA PHE A 130 20.27 6.55 -3.13
C PHE A 130 20.64 5.79 -4.41
N THR A 131 21.94 5.65 -4.72
CA THR A 131 22.39 4.94 -5.94
C THR A 131 22.05 3.45 -5.91
N ASP A 132 22.11 2.81 -4.74
CA ASP A 132 21.77 1.39 -4.60
C ASP A 132 20.26 1.17 -4.64
N VAL A 133 19.49 2.07 -4.02
CA VAL A 133 18.01 2.04 -4.08
C VAL A 133 17.51 2.34 -5.50
N THR A 134 18.13 3.27 -6.22
CA THR A 134 17.78 3.55 -7.62
C THR A 134 18.01 2.33 -8.50
N LYS A 135 19.13 1.62 -8.31
CA LYS A 135 19.39 0.37 -9.04
C LYS A 135 18.37 -0.72 -8.74
N ALA A 136 17.93 -0.83 -7.48
CA ALA A 136 16.92 -1.80 -7.08
C ALA A 136 15.52 -1.45 -7.64
N LEU A 137 15.22 -0.16 -7.82
CA LEU A 137 13.92 0.33 -8.30
C LEU A 137 13.81 0.44 -9.83
N MET A 138 14.92 0.43 -10.57
CA MET A 138 14.91 0.49 -12.04
C MET A 138 13.96 -0.54 -12.69
N PRO A 139 13.94 -1.82 -12.28
CA PRO A 139 13.00 -2.80 -12.85
C PRO A 139 11.51 -2.49 -12.61
N LEU A 140 11.20 -1.68 -11.59
CA LEU A 140 9.84 -1.18 -11.34
C LEU A 140 9.51 0.01 -12.24
N ALA A 141 10.45 0.95 -12.39
CA ALA A 141 10.28 2.12 -13.25
C ALA A 141 10.10 1.73 -14.72
N ASP A 142 10.86 0.73 -15.19
CA ASP A 142 10.77 0.21 -16.57
C ASP A 142 9.43 -0.48 -16.88
N LYS A 143 8.67 -0.91 -15.85
CA LYS A 143 7.35 -1.52 -16.02
C LYS A 143 6.21 -0.50 -16.01
N LEU A 144 6.50 0.76 -15.70
CA LEU A 144 5.54 1.86 -15.64
C LEU A 144 5.62 2.78 -16.87
N LEU A 145 6.57 2.56 -17.79
CA LEU A 145 6.77 3.26 -19.07
C LEU A 145 6.46 2.32 -20.25
#